data_AF-A0A8B3N9I6-F1
#
_entry.id   AF-A0A8B3N9I6-F1
#
_cell.length_a   1.000
_cell.length_b   1.000
_cell.length_c   1.000
_cell.angle_alpha   90.00
_cell.angle_beta   90.00
_cell.angle_gamma   90.00
#
_symmetry.space_group_name_H-M   'P 1'
#
loop_
_entity.id
_entity.type
_entity.pdbx_description
1 polymer ?
#
loop_
_entity_poly.entity_id
_entity_poly.type
_entity_poly.pdbx_seq_one_letter_code
_entity_poly.pdbx_strand_id
1 'polypeptide(L)'
;MAIEVPPDFGRDIRRGAAPEIGAWVDGAMPFRAETVRGYLTGLHQQYVADLAAKEGSRPVPPVVETRFVYNQDFKSIFAMVPGTIAMLLAFMPAMLMAVGVVREKELGSIVNLYVTPVTRLEFLLGKQLPYVILCLISFLTLVVMAVFLFGVTLKGSFWVLLLGALLYVTAMTGYGLVISAFTRTQIAALFVA
;
A
#
# COMPACT_ATOMS: atom_id res chain seq x y z
N MET A 1 -16.29 14.06 -5.29
CA MET A 1 -17.56 13.33 -5.03
C MET A 1 -18.66 14.06 -5.76
N ALA A 2 -19.49 13.34 -6.50
CA ALA A 2 -20.68 13.90 -7.14
C ALA A 2 -21.88 13.05 -6.76
N ILE A 3 -23.00 13.69 -6.43
CA ILE A 3 -24.28 13.01 -6.16
C ILE A 3 -25.23 13.44 -7.28
N GLU A 4 -25.81 12.46 -7.95
CA GLU A 4 -26.77 12.64 -9.01
C GLU A 4 -28.16 12.27 -8.50
N VAL A 5 -29.01 13.28 -8.36
CA VAL A 5 -30.40 13.14 -7.90
C VAL A 5 -31.31 13.37 -9.11
N PRO A 6 -32.20 12.42 -9.46
CA PRO A 6 -33.14 12.59 -10.55
C PRO A 6 -34.01 13.84 -10.36
N PRO A 7 -34.34 14.58 -11.44
CA PRO A 7 -35.11 15.83 -11.35
C PRO A 7 -36.50 15.65 -10.72
N ASP A 8 -37.07 14.44 -10.80
CA ASP A 8 -38.43 14.13 -10.32
C ASP A 8 -38.46 13.31 -9.02
N PHE A 9 -37.31 13.14 -8.35
CA PHE A 9 -37.13 12.27 -7.19
C PHE A 9 -38.22 12.42 -6.11
N GLY A 10 -38.50 13.65 -5.67
CA GLY A 10 -39.50 13.90 -4.63
C GLY A 10 -40.94 13.63 -5.07
N ARG A 11 -41.25 13.77 -6.36
CA ARG A 11 -42.57 13.45 -6.91
C ARG A 11 -42.76 11.94 -7.02
N ASP A 12 -41.72 11.23 -7.45
CA ASP A 12 -41.75 9.80 -7.70
C ASP A 12 -41.81 9.00 -6.40
N ILE A 13 -41.10 9.43 -5.34
CA ILE A 13 -41.24 8.86 -3.99
C ILE A 13 -42.69 8.96 -3.48
N ARG A 14 -43.31 10.13 -3.60
CA ARG A 14 -44.70 10.33 -3.14
C ARG A 14 -45.74 9.52 -3.93
N ARG A 15 -45.39 9.07 -5.14
CA ARG A 15 -46.23 8.20 -5.98
C ARG A 15 -45.98 6.72 -5.73
N GLY A 16 -45.09 6.36 -4.80
CA GLY A 16 -44.70 4.99 -4.51
C GLY A 16 -43.73 4.37 -5.52
N ALA A 17 -43.11 5.17 -6.38
CA ALA A 17 -42.05 4.71 -7.26
C ALA A 17 -40.71 4.60 -6.48
N ALA A 18 -39.77 3.79 -6.99
CA ALA A 18 -38.46 3.58 -6.40
C ALA A 18 -37.36 4.26 -7.25
N PRO A 19 -37.14 5.58 -7.13
CA PRO A 19 -36.11 6.28 -7.90
C PRO A 19 -34.70 5.95 -7.38
N GLU A 20 -33.76 5.76 -8.32
CA GLU A 20 -32.36 5.46 -8.03
C GLU A 20 -31.54 6.76 -7.87
N ILE A 21 -30.59 6.77 -6.93
CA ILE A 21 -29.65 7.89 -6.73
C ILE A 21 -28.25 7.40 -7.08
N GLY A 22 -27.53 8.14 -7.93
CA GLY A 22 -26.14 7.86 -8.26
C GLY A 22 -25.19 8.62 -7.33
N ALA A 23 -24.21 7.94 -6.75
CA ALA A 23 -23.12 8.59 -6.01
C ALA A 23 -21.76 8.19 -6.58
N TRP A 24 -21.04 9.16 -7.11
CA TRP A 24 -19.71 9.00 -7.68
C TRP A 24 -18.65 9.39 -6.64
N VAL A 25 -17.93 8.38 -6.16
CA VAL A 25 -16.84 8.54 -5.18
C VAL A 25 -15.51 8.32 -5.90
N ASP A 26 -14.55 9.21 -5.63
CA ASP A 26 -13.20 9.04 -6.15
C ASP A 26 -12.51 7.87 -5.42
N GLY A 27 -12.15 6.85 -6.19
CA GLY A 27 -11.50 5.63 -5.72
C GLY A 27 -9.97 5.68 -5.66
N ALA A 28 -9.33 6.83 -5.97
CA ALA A 28 -7.86 6.94 -5.97
C ALA A 28 -7.22 6.59 -4.61
N MET A 29 -7.95 6.84 -3.51
CA MET A 29 -7.59 6.38 -2.17
C MET A 29 -8.70 5.47 -1.63
N PRO A 30 -8.55 4.12 -1.73
CA PRO A 30 -9.61 3.17 -1.38
C PRO A 30 -10.15 3.34 0.04
N PHE A 31 -9.27 3.60 1.01
CA PHE A 31 -9.68 3.80 2.41
C PHE A 31 -10.61 5.02 2.57
N ARG A 32 -10.31 6.13 1.88
CA ARG A 32 -11.16 7.32 1.91
C ARG A 32 -12.47 7.07 1.17
N ALA A 33 -12.41 6.39 0.02
CA ALA A 33 -13.59 6.04 -0.75
C ALA A 33 -14.56 5.16 0.06
N GLU A 34 -14.02 4.17 0.76
CA GLU A 34 -14.79 3.27 1.63
C GLU A 34 -15.41 3.99 2.83
N THR A 35 -14.66 4.93 3.41
CA THR A 35 -15.16 5.80 4.48
C THR A 35 -16.34 6.63 3.98
N VAL A 36 -16.22 7.27 2.81
CA VAL A 36 -17.31 8.05 2.18
C VAL A 36 -18.51 7.16 1.85
N ARG A 37 -18.28 5.94 1.34
CA ARG A 37 -19.34 4.95 1.09
C ARG A 37 -20.09 4.58 2.37
N GLY A 38 -19.38 4.40 3.48
CA GLY A 38 -19.96 4.14 4.79
C GLY A 38 -20.86 5.28 5.26
N TYR A 39 -20.40 6.52 5.14
CA TYR A 39 -21.19 7.70 5.46
C TYR A 39 -22.45 7.83 4.58
N LEU A 40 -22.32 7.63 3.26
CA LEU A 40 -23.45 7.66 2.34
C LEU A 40 -24.50 6.59 2.68
N THR A 41 -24.05 5.36 2.94
CA THR A 41 -24.94 4.25 3.32
C THR A 41 -25.66 4.58 4.63
N GLY A 42 -24.94 5.12 5.62
CA GLY A 42 -25.52 5.54 6.90
C GLY A 42 -26.54 6.68 6.76
N LEU A 43 -26.21 7.71 5.98
CA LEU A 43 -27.12 8.83 5.70
C LEU A 43 -28.37 8.36 4.98
N HIS A 44 -28.24 7.45 4.01
CA HIS A 44 -29.38 6.93 3.28
C HIS A 44 -30.28 6.06 4.17
N GLN A 45 -29.70 5.20 5.00
CA GLN A 45 -30.45 4.43 5.99
C GLN A 45 -31.18 5.33 6.99
N GLN A 46 -30.52 6.38 7.48
CA GLN A 46 -31.13 7.34 8.39
C GLN A 46 -32.28 8.12 7.74
N TYR A 47 -32.12 8.52 6.47
CA TYR A 47 -33.17 9.21 5.71
C TYR A 47 -34.42 8.34 5.50
N VAL A 48 -34.23 7.07 5.12
CA VAL A 48 -35.34 6.13 4.96
C VAL A 48 -36.04 5.83 6.29
N ALA A 49 -35.27 5.72 7.39
CA ALA A 49 -35.84 5.54 8.72
C ALA A 49 -36.68 6.74 9.17
N ASP A 50 -36.22 7.98 8.92
CA ASP A 50 -36.96 9.20 9.26
C ASP A 50 -38.23 9.37 8.40
N LEU A 51 -38.17 9.03 7.11
CA LEU A 51 -39.33 9.03 6.23
C LEU A 51 -40.38 7.99 6.69
N ALA A 52 -39.96 6.78 7.00
CA ALA A 52 -40.83 5.73 7.50
C ALA A 52 -41.50 6.11 8.84
N ALA A 53 -40.75 6.75 9.74
CA ALA A 53 -41.28 7.26 11.00
C ALA A 53 -42.36 8.35 10.80
N LYS A 54 -42.19 9.23 9.80
CA LYS A 54 -43.16 10.29 9.45
C LYS A 54 -44.42 9.74 8.80
N GLU A 55 -44.30 8.68 8.00
CA GLU A 55 -45.41 8.06 7.28
C GLU A 55 -46.09 6.91 8.06
N GLY A 56 -45.59 6.57 9.25
CA GLY A 56 -46.10 5.46 10.06
C GLY A 56 -45.87 4.07 9.46
N SER A 57 -44.91 3.95 8.54
CA SER A 57 -44.58 2.74 7.82
C SER A 57 -43.34 2.05 8.40
N ARG A 58 -43.10 0.78 8.04
CA ARG A 58 -41.86 0.08 8.42
C ARG A 58 -40.73 0.50 7.46
N PRO A 59 -39.54 0.85 7.97
CA PRO A 59 -38.42 1.20 7.13
C PRO A 59 -37.98 0.00 6.29
N VAL A 60 -37.92 0.18 4.97
CA VAL A 60 -37.36 -0.80 4.04
C VAL A 60 -35.86 -0.53 3.94
N PRO A 61 -34.98 -1.52 4.19
CA PRO A 61 -33.55 -1.30 4.07
C PRO A 61 -33.21 -0.96 2.61
N PRO A 62 -32.46 0.13 2.36
CA PRO A 62 -32.12 0.50 1.01
C PRO A 62 -31.12 -0.49 0.38
N VAL A 63 -31.37 -0.83 -0.88
CA VAL A 63 -30.44 -1.65 -1.68
C VAL A 63 -29.38 -0.73 -2.27
N VAL A 64 -28.16 -0.81 -1.74
CA VAL A 64 -27.01 -0.04 -2.23
C VAL A 64 -26.20 -0.91 -3.18
N GLU A 65 -26.32 -0.69 -4.48
CA GLU A 65 -25.46 -1.34 -5.47
C GLU A 65 -24.16 -0.55 -5.65
N THR A 66 -23.05 -1.16 -5.22
CA THR A 66 -21.72 -0.54 -5.41
C THR A 66 -21.14 -1.00 -6.74
N ARG A 67 -20.79 -0.04 -7.62
CA ARG A 67 -20.18 -0.33 -8.92
C ARG A 67 -18.84 0.40 -9.04
N PHE A 68 -17.74 -0.35 -9.05
CA PHE A 68 -16.41 0.21 -9.23
C PHE A 68 -16.06 0.37 -10.71
N VAL A 69 -15.55 1.55 -11.11
CA VAL A 69 -15.23 1.82 -12.53
C VAL A 69 -14.11 0.92 -13.07
N TYR A 70 -13.08 0.64 -12.25
CA TYR A 70 -11.86 -0.05 -12.71
C TYR A 70 -11.66 -1.47 -12.15
N ASN A 71 -12.47 -1.91 -11.17
CA ASN A 71 -12.41 -3.25 -10.57
C ASN A 71 -13.79 -3.70 -10.10
N GLN A 72 -14.71 -3.96 -11.03
CA GLN A 72 -16.10 -4.35 -10.73
C GLN A 72 -16.18 -5.63 -9.87
N ASP A 73 -15.23 -6.55 -10.03
CA ASP A 73 -15.13 -7.79 -9.25
C ASP A 73 -14.50 -7.59 -7.85
N PHE A 74 -14.04 -6.38 -7.53
CA PHE A 74 -13.33 -6.05 -6.29
C PHE A 74 -12.21 -7.02 -5.92
N LYS A 75 -11.49 -7.53 -6.92
CA LYS A 75 -10.40 -8.49 -6.70
C LYS A 75 -9.26 -7.81 -5.94
N SER A 76 -9.08 -8.20 -4.68
CA SER A 76 -8.02 -7.69 -3.79
C SER A 76 -6.62 -7.89 -4.37
N ILE A 77 -6.44 -8.85 -5.28
CA ILE A 77 -5.17 -9.19 -5.94
C ILE A 77 -4.53 -7.95 -6.61
N PHE A 78 -5.32 -7.09 -7.26
CA PHE A 78 -4.80 -5.92 -7.97
C PHE A 78 -4.29 -4.79 -7.07
N ALA A 79 -4.64 -4.81 -5.78
CA ALA A 79 -4.14 -3.86 -4.79
C ALA A 79 -3.11 -4.50 -3.86
N MET A 80 -3.37 -5.74 -3.41
CA MET A 80 -2.52 -6.45 -2.46
C MET A 80 -1.18 -6.83 -3.07
N VAL A 81 -1.14 -7.35 -4.30
CA VAL A 81 0.13 -7.82 -4.90
C VAL A 81 1.14 -6.67 -5.11
N PRO A 82 0.77 -5.53 -5.72
CA PRO A 82 1.69 -4.39 -5.78
C PRO A 82 2.04 -3.84 -4.39
N GLY A 83 1.06 -3.80 -3.47
CA GLY A 83 1.26 -3.32 -2.11
C GLY A 83 2.25 -4.17 -1.31
N THR A 84 2.20 -5.50 -1.42
CA THR A 84 3.14 -6.40 -0.75
C THR A 84 4.54 -6.29 -1.33
N ILE A 85 4.69 -6.12 -2.65
CA ILE A 85 5.99 -5.85 -3.27
C ILE A 85 6.59 -4.57 -2.68
N ALA A 86 5.84 -3.48 -2.66
CA ALA A 86 6.31 -2.22 -2.08
C ALA A 86 6.70 -2.35 -0.61
N MET A 87 5.88 -3.06 0.19
CA MET A 87 6.15 -3.30 1.61
C MET A 87 7.42 -4.14 1.82
N LEU A 88 7.61 -5.22 1.04
CA LEU A 88 8.81 -6.05 1.11
C LEU A 88 10.06 -5.26 0.71
N LEU A 89 9.95 -4.41 -0.32
CA LEU A 89 11.04 -3.54 -0.74
C LEU A 89 11.36 -2.44 0.29
N ALA A 90 10.44 -2.10 1.18
CA ALA A 90 10.68 -1.16 2.26
C ALA A 90 11.47 -1.83 3.39
N PHE A 91 10.96 -2.97 3.85
CA PHE A 91 11.40 -3.60 5.10
C PHE A 91 12.63 -4.50 4.92
N MET A 92 12.65 -5.34 3.87
CA MET A 92 13.74 -6.32 3.68
C MET A 92 15.11 -5.66 3.50
N PRO A 93 15.31 -4.65 2.64
CA PRO A 93 16.64 -4.08 2.43
C PRO A 93 17.16 -3.35 3.67
N ALA A 94 16.26 -2.64 4.38
CA ALA A 94 16.59 -1.94 5.62
C ALA A 94 17.05 -2.93 6.70
N MET A 95 16.28 -4.00 6.93
CA MET A 95 16.64 -5.03 7.90
C MET A 95 17.94 -5.74 7.56
N LEU A 96 18.09 -6.23 6.32
CA LEU A 96 19.29 -6.98 5.90
C LEU A 96 20.55 -6.13 6.05
N MET A 97 20.47 -4.84 5.71
CA MET A 97 21.59 -3.93 5.85
C MET A 97 21.90 -3.62 7.33
N ALA A 98 20.87 -3.34 8.14
CA ALA A 98 21.04 -3.06 9.56
C ALA A 98 21.69 -4.24 10.29
N VAL A 99 21.11 -5.44 10.14
CA VAL A 99 21.63 -6.67 10.74
C VAL A 99 23.02 -7.01 10.21
N GLY A 100 23.26 -6.84 8.90
CA GLY A 100 24.54 -7.13 8.27
C GLY A 100 25.70 -6.30 8.83
N VAL A 101 25.48 -5.03 9.15
CA VAL A 101 26.49 -4.17 9.79
C VAL A 101 26.59 -4.43 11.29
N VAL A 102 25.46 -4.60 11.97
CA VAL A 102 25.45 -4.82 13.42
C VAL A 102 26.08 -6.16 13.78
N ARG A 103 25.92 -7.19 12.95
CA ARG A 103 26.59 -8.48 13.11
C ARG A 103 28.12 -8.33 13.17
N GLU A 104 28.71 -7.48 12.34
CA GLU A 104 30.16 -7.24 12.38
C GLU A 104 30.60 -6.41 13.59
N LYS A 105 29.73 -5.53 14.10
CA LYS A 105 29.96 -4.81 15.35
C LYS A 105 29.94 -5.76 16.55
N GLU A 106 28.94 -6.63 16.62
CA GLU A 106 28.82 -7.62 17.70
C GLU A 106 29.98 -8.62 17.70
N LEU A 107 30.41 -9.09 16.52
CA LEU A 107 31.52 -10.03 16.38
C LEU A 107 32.90 -9.38 16.53
N GLY A 108 32.97 -8.04 16.66
CA GLY A 108 34.23 -7.29 16.74
C GLY A 108 35.04 -7.24 15.45
N SER A 109 34.59 -7.89 14.38
CA SER A 109 35.28 -7.90 13.07
C SER A 109 35.31 -6.53 12.41
N ILE A 110 34.44 -5.61 12.82
CA ILE A 110 34.47 -4.21 12.37
C ILE A 110 35.77 -3.48 12.74
N VAL A 111 36.51 -3.96 13.76
CA VAL A 111 37.80 -3.38 14.18
C VAL A 111 38.89 -3.67 13.15
N ASN A 112 38.84 -4.80 12.45
CA ASN A 112 39.80 -5.15 11.41
C ASN A 112 39.79 -4.14 10.25
N LEU A 113 38.64 -3.48 10.01
CA LEU A 113 38.52 -2.42 9.01
C LEU A 113 39.42 -1.22 9.33
N TYR A 114 39.58 -0.87 10.61
CA TYR A 114 40.40 0.28 11.02
C TYR A 114 41.89 0.10 10.72
N VAL A 115 42.33 -1.14 10.46
CA VAL A 115 43.71 -1.48 10.15
C VAL A 115 43.94 -1.56 8.63
N THR A 116 42.88 -1.53 7.83
CA THR A 116 42.96 -1.51 6.35
C THR A 116 43.00 -0.09 5.80
N PRO A 117 43.62 0.15 4.63
CA PRO A 117 43.69 1.47 4.01
C PRO A 117 42.37 1.94 3.37
N VAL A 118 41.23 1.35 3.74
CA VAL A 118 39.91 1.61 3.13
C VAL A 118 39.18 2.71 3.90
N THR A 119 38.57 3.65 3.18
CA THR A 119 37.77 4.71 3.81
C THR A 119 36.42 4.18 4.29
N ARG A 120 35.82 4.86 5.29
CA ARG A 120 34.50 4.47 5.82
C ARG A 120 33.42 4.45 4.74
N LEU A 121 33.45 5.38 3.78
CA LEU A 121 32.48 5.45 2.68
C LEU A 121 32.67 4.32 1.68
N GLU A 122 33.91 3.98 1.31
CA GLU A 122 34.19 2.86 0.42
C GLU A 122 33.74 1.53 1.03
N PHE A 123 33.95 1.34 2.33
CA PHE A 123 33.45 0.17 3.03
C PHE A 123 31.92 0.09 3.03
N LEU A 124 31.25 1.20 3.35
CA LEU A 124 29.78 1.24 3.40
C LEU A 124 29.17 1.02 2.01
N LEU A 125 29.66 1.70 0.98
CA LEU A 125 29.19 1.55 -0.40
C LEU A 125 29.50 0.16 -0.96
N GLY A 126 30.72 -0.33 -0.71
CA GLY A 126 31.15 -1.66 -1.13
C GLY A 126 30.32 -2.77 -0.50
N LYS A 127 29.86 -2.57 0.74
CA LYS A 127 28.95 -3.51 1.41
C LYS A 127 27.49 -3.31 1.00
N GLN A 128 27.06 -2.08 0.76
CA GLN A 128 25.69 -1.76 0.34
C GLN A 128 25.37 -2.31 -1.06
N LEU A 129 26.32 -2.25 -2.00
CA LEU A 129 26.15 -2.71 -3.38
C LEU A 129 25.65 -4.17 -3.48
N PRO A 130 26.29 -5.17 -2.84
CA PRO A 130 25.79 -6.55 -2.80
C PRO A 130 24.35 -6.68 -2.31
N TYR A 131 23.96 -5.94 -1.26
CA TYR A 131 22.59 -5.97 -0.74
C TYR A 131 21.60 -5.34 -1.72
N VAL A 132 21.97 -4.23 -2.36
CA VAL A 132 21.13 -3.61 -3.40
C VAL A 132 20.90 -4.59 -4.56
N ILE A 133 21.95 -5.26 -5.04
CA ILE A 133 21.84 -6.27 -6.10
C ILE A 133 20.93 -7.43 -5.67
N LEU A 134 21.11 -7.95 -4.45
CA LEU A 134 20.28 -9.02 -3.92
C LEU A 134 18.79 -8.62 -3.85
N CYS A 135 18.51 -7.42 -3.37
CA CYS A 135 17.15 -6.89 -3.28
C CYS A 135 16.53 -6.62 -4.66
N LEU A 136 17.32 -6.21 -5.65
CA LEU A 136 16.85 -6.07 -7.03
C LEU A 136 16.49 -7.41 -7.67
N ILE A 137 17.29 -8.45 -7.43
CA ILE A 137 16.98 -9.82 -7.90
C ILE A 137 15.68 -10.31 -7.25
N SER A 138 15.52 -10.08 -5.95
CA SER A 138 14.26 -10.38 -5.23
C SER A 138 13.08 -9.60 -5.82
N PHE A 139 13.23 -8.30 -6.06
CA PHE A 139 12.22 -7.47 -6.71
C PHE A 139 11.81 -8.04 -8.08
N LEU A 140 12.78 -8.37 -8.95
CA LEU A 140 12.51 -8.98 -10.25
C LEU A 140 11.74 -10.29 -10.11
N THR A 141 12.10 -11.10 -9.12
CA THR A 141 11.43 -12.38 -8.83
C THR A 141 9.97 -12.15 -8.42
N LEU A 142 9.73 -11.18 -7.53
CA LEU A 142 8.38 -10.82 -7.11
C LEU A 142 7.53 -10.26 -8.27
N VAL A 143 8.13 -9.48 -9.16
CA VAL A 143 7.45 -8.96 -10.35
C VAL A 143 7.09 -10.10 -11.31
N VAL A 144 8.00 -11.05 -11.54
CA VAL A 144 7.72 -12.26 -12.34
C VAL A 144 6.56 -13.04 -11.72
N MET A 145 6.57 -13.27 -10.41
CA MET A 145 5.45 -13.94 -9.73
C MET A 145 4.14 -13.15 -9.86
N ALA A 146 4.16 -11.83 -9.72
CA ALA A 146 2.98 -10.99 -9.86
C ALA A 146 2.31 -11.13 -11.24
N VAL A 147 3.13 -11.18 -12.30
CA VAL A 147 2.63 -11.31 -13.67
C VAL A 147 2.19 -12.74 -13.98
N PHE A 148 3.05 -13.73 -13.73
CA PHE A 148 2.82 -15.11 -14.18
C PHE A 148 1.92 -15.93 -13.24
N LEU A 149 2.02 -15.71 -11.92
CA LEU A 149 1.25 -16.48 -10.94
C LEU A 149 -0.08 -15.80 -10.60
N PHE A 150 -0.08 -14.47 -10.46
CA PHE A 150 -1.25 -13.69 -10.03
C PHE A 150 -1.97 -12.97 -11.17
N GLY A 151 -1.46 -13.00 -12.40
CA GLY A 151 -2.09 -12.37 -13.56
C GLY A 151 -2.16 -10.84 -13.49
N VAL A 152 -1.32 -10.20 -12.66
CA VAL A 152 -1.32 -8.75 -12.50
C VAL A 152 -0.48 -8.14 -13.62
N THR A 153 -1.15 -7.50 -14.58
CA THR A 153 -0.48 -6.82 -15.69
C THR A 153 0.22 -5.56 -15.22
N LEU A 154 1.52 -5.42 -15.52
CA LEU A 154 2.26 -4.18 -15.31
C LEU A 154 1.77 -3.12 -16.29
N LYS A 155 1.21 -2.02 -15.78
CA LYS A 155 0.84 -0.85 -16.59
C LYS A 155 2.00 0.15 -16.59
N GLY A 156 2.45 0.56 -17.77
CA GLY A 156 3.54 1.55 -17.95
C GLY A 156 4.88 0.93 -18.38
N SER A 157 5.97 1.67 -18.16
CA SER A 157 7.31 1.26 -18.56
C SER A 157 8.01 0.45 -17.47
N PHE A 158 8.44 -0.76 -17.81
CA PHE A 158 9.24 -1.61 -16.92
C PHE A 158 10.55 -0.94 -16.46
N TRP A 159 11.19 -0.16 -17.34
CA TRP A 159 12.44 0.54 -17.01
C TRP A 159 12.25 1.62 -15.95
N VAL A 160 11.12 2.34 -15.99
CA VAL A 160 10.78 3.33 -14.96
C VAL A 160 10.54 2.64 -13.63
N LEU A 161 9.86 1.49 -13.64
CA LEU A 161 9.65 0.68 -12.45
C LEU A 161 10.98 0.16 -11.88
N LEU A 162 11.87 -0.36 -12.73
CA LEU A 162 13.18 -0.87 -12.32
C LEU A 162 14.06 0.25 -11.73
N LEU A 163 14.09 1.43 -12.36
CA LEU A 163 14.82 2.58 -11.85
C LEU A 163 14.24 3.07 -10.51
N GLY A 164 12.91 3.10 -10.39
CA GLY A 164 12.23 3.40 -9.13
C GLY A 164 12.60 2.40 -8.04
N ALA A 165 12.60 1.10 -8.34
CA ALA A 165 13.00 0.05 -7.42
C ALA A 165 14.48 0.17 -7.01
N LEU A 166 15.39 0.48 -7.94
CA LEU A 166 16.79 0.74 -7.65
C LEU A 166 16.95 1.89 -6.65
N LEU A 167 16.37 3.06 -6.94
CA LEU A 167 16.42 4.23 -6.06
C LEU A 167 15.82 3.93 -4.69
N TYR A 168 14.69 3.22 -4.66
CA TYR A 168 13.99 2.86 -3.45
C TYR A 168 14.80 1.90 -2.56
N VAL A 169 15.36 0.84 -3.15
CA VAL A 169 16.22 -0.13 -2.45
C VAL A 169 17.51 0.55 -1.94
N THR A 170 18.11 1.43 -2.73
CA THR A 170 19.29 2.20 -2.30
C THR A 170 18.96 3.11 -1.11
N ALA A 171 17.80 3.77 -1.13
CA ALA A 171 17.34 4.58 -0.01
C ALA A 171 17.08 3.74 1.25
N MET A 172 16.41 2.59 1.11
CA MET A 172 16.08 1.71 2.24
C MET A 172 17.30 1.01 2.85
N THR A 173 18.28 0.62 2.03
CA THR A 173 19.57 0.14 2.54
C THR A 173 20.33 1.26 3.27
N GLY A 174 20.28 2.50 2.77
CA GLY A 174 20.79 3.67 3.48
C GLY A 174 20.10 3.91 4.82
N TYR A 175 18.77 3.73 4.88
CA TYR A 175 18.02 3.78 6.13
C TYR A 175 18.48 2.69 7.13
N GLY A 176 18.67 1.46 6.65
CA GLY A 176 19.24 0.37 7.46
C GLY A 176 20.65 0.68 7.99
N LEU A 177 21.48 1.36 7.19
CA LEU A 177 22.79 1.85 7.62
C LEU A 177 22.68 2.87 8.77
N VAL A 178 21.74 3.81 8.68
CA VAL A 178 21.49 4.79 9.75
C VAL A 178 21.08 4.08 11.03
N ILE A 179 20.15 3.13 10.96
CA ILE A 179 19.73 2.33 12.13
C ILE A 179 20.93 1.59 12.74
N SER A 180 21.74 0.96 11.89
CA SER A 180 22.93 0.23 12.33
C SER A 180 23.91 1.11 13.13
N ALA A 181 23.92 2.42 12.90
CA ALA A 181 24.77 3.36 13.64
C ALA A 181 24.34 3.50 15.11
N PHE A 182 23.05 3.39 15.40
CA PHE A 182 22.47 3.54 16.75
C PHE A 182 22.29 2.22 17.50
N THR A 183 22.31 1.08 16.79
CA THR A 183 22.10 -0.24 17.40
C THR A 183 23.40 -1.02 17.58
N ARG A 184 23.57 -1.66 18.76
CA ARG A 184 24.73 -2.50 19.06
C ARG A 184 24.47 -3.99 18.92
N THR A 185 23.20 -4.42 18.98
CA THR A 185 22.85 -5.83 18.87
C THR A 185 21.94 -6.15 17.70
N GLN A 186 22.07 -7.34 17.11
CA GLN A 186 21.26 -7.78 15.96
C GLN A 186 19.77 -7.77 16.30
N ILE A 187 19.43 -8.18 17.54
CA ILE A 187 18.06 -8.15 18.04
C ILE A 187 17.53 -6.71 18.10
N ALA A 188 18.31 -5.77 18.67
CA ALA A 188 17.91 -4.37 18.71
C ALA A 188 17.78 -3.76 17.30
N ALA A 189 18.66 -4.13 16.38
CA ALA A 189 18.59 -3.71 14.98
C ALA A 189 17.31 -4.19 14.31
N LEU A 190 16.90 -5.43 14.56
CA LEU A 190 15.68 -6.03 14.01
C LEU A 190 14.40 -5.35 14.53
N PHE A 191 14.38 -4.87 15.78
CA PHE A 191 13.22 -4.18 16.35
C PHE A 191 13.06 -2.73 15.88
N VAL A 192 14.16 -2.09 15.46
CA VAL A 192 14.18 -0.67 15.08
C VAL A 192 14.10 -0.47 13.56
N ALA A 193 14.55 -1.46 12.78
CA ALA A 193 14.47 -1.48 11.32
C ALA A 193 13.06 -1.81 10.82
#